data_AF-A0A4R1Z700-F1
#
_entry.id   AF-A0A4R1Z700-F1
#
_cell.length_a   1.000
_cell.length_b   1.000
_cell.length_c   1.000
_cell.angle_alpha   90.00
_cell.angle_beta   90.00
_cell.angle_gamma   90.00
#
_symmetry.space_group_name_H-M   'P 1'
#
loop_
_entity.id
_entity.type
_entity.pdbx_description
1 polymer ?
#
loop_
_entity_poly.entity_id
_entity_poly.type
_entity_poly.pdbx_seq_one_letter_code
_entity_poly.pdbx_strand_id
1 'polypeptide(L)'
;MSVAITIGQLEDLAFEDSLLTPEGVELRVIKKGNWSHEHKFQSREIIFTDGERYYRGSIERSGSEWTDWAYGSEYYGDGPAGIERVRLVQHVREVWTTDFSQPVIDYDLLAAAAREFIRKCDCGQAKSKRSYAQFKAALGEQVEEAI
;
A
#
# COMPACT_ATOMS: atom_id res chain seq x y z
N MET A 1 19.98 -7.38 14.71
CA MET A 1 19.23 -8.64 14.78
C MET A 1 18.24 -8.68 13.63
N SER A 2 18.11 -9.82 12.96
CA SER A 2 16.99 -10.09 12.05
C SER A 2 15.88 -10.71 12.88
N VAL A 3 14.68 -10.11 12.87
CA VAL A 3 13.49 -10.74 13.45
C VAL A 3 13.17 -11.98 12.62
N ALA A 4 12.87 -13.09 13.27
CA ALA A 4 12.38 -14.30 12.63
C ALA A 4 11.14 -14.75 13.41
N ILE A 5 9.99 -14.74 12.73
CA ILE A 5 8.70 -15.14 13.30
C ILE A 5 8.05 -16.18 12.37
N THR A 6 7.16 -16.99 12.92
CA THR A 6 6.38 -17.96 12.13
C THR A 6 5.16 -17.32 11.48
N ILE A 7 4.50 -18.04 10.57
CA ILE A 7 3.28 -17.58 9.90
C ILE A 7 2.17 -17.32 10.92
N GLY A 8 1.97 -18.23 11.88
CA GLY A 8 1.00 -18.10 12.97
C GLY A 8 1.33 -16.90 13.86
N GLN A 9 2.60 -16.68 14.20
CA GLN A 9 3.01 -15.49 14.96
C GLN A 9 2.74 -14.18 14.21
N LEU A 10 2.90 -14.17 12.88
CA LEU A 10 2.57 -13.01 12.05
C LEU A 10 1.04 -12.78 11.98
N GLU A 11 0.26 -13.86 11.94
CA GLU A 11 -1.20 -13.82 12.03
C GLU A 11 -1.66 -13.28 13.39
N ASP A 12 -1.13 -13.80 14.50
CA ASP A 12 -1.39 -13.33 15.85
C ASP A 12 -1.07 -11.83 15.97
N LEU A 13 0.12 -11.42 15.52
CA LEU A 13 0.52 -10.00 15.52
C LEU A 13 -0.46 -9.13 14.71
N ALA A 14 -1.00 -9.63 13.59
CA ALA A 14 -1.95 -8.90 12.78
C ALA A 14 -3.31 -8.69 13.48
N PHE A 15 -3.69 -9.55 14.43
CA PHE A 15 -4.93 -9.44 15.19
C PHE A 15 -4.76 -8.76 16.54
N GLU A 16 -3.70 -9.08 17.27
CA GLU A 16 -3.43 -8.63 18.64
C GLU A 16 -2.67 -7.30 18.73
N ASP A 17 -2.20 -6.75 17.59
CA ASP A 17 -1.43 -5.50 17.49
C ASP A 17 -0.04 -5.51 18.14
N SER A 18 0.26 -6.50 18.97
CA SER A 18 1.57 -6.70 19.60
C SER A 18 1.88 -8.19 19.81
N LEU A 19 3.17 -8.55 19.77
CA LEU A 19 3.64 -9.91 20.03
C LEU A 19 5.00 -9.86 20.72
N LEU A 20 5.17 -10.62 21.81
CA LEU A 20 6.49 -10.81 22.43
C LEU A 20 7.15 -12.06 21.85
N THR A 21 8.31 -11.90 21.19
CA THR A 21 9.05 -13.05 20.66
C THR A 21 9.73 -13.83 21.78
N PRO A 22 10.09 -15.12 21.56
CA PRO A 22 10.83 -15.93 22.54
C PRO A 22 12.17 -15.29 22.97
N GLU A 23 12.76 -14.45 22.13
CA GLU A 23 14.00 -13.72 22.39
C GLU A 23 13.79 -12.44 23.22
N GLY A 24 12.55 -12.16 23.65
CA GLY A 24 12.19 -10.99 24.46
C GLY A 24 12.04 -9.70 23.66
N VAL A 25 11.89 -9.79 22.33
CA VAL A 25 11.67 -8.63 21.47
C VAL A 25 10.17 -8.38 21.35
N GLU A 26 9.71 -7.18 21.69
CA GLU A 26 8.32 -6.79 21.52
C GLU A 26 8.09 -6.25 20.11
N LEU A 27 7.29 -6.95 19.32
CA LEU A 27 6.84 -6.51 18.00
C LEU A 27 5.52 -5.75 18.16
N ARG A 28 5.42 -4.60 17.48
CA ARG A 28 4.19 -3.78 17.48
C ARG A 28 3.78 -3.41 16.07
N VAL A 29 2.49 -3.53 15.78
CA VAL A 29 1.93 -3.11 14.50
C VAL A 29 1.84 -1.59 14.42
N ILE A 30 2.32 -1.04 13.32
CA ILE A 30 2.29 0.41 13.03
C ILE A 30 1.18 0.72 12.03
N LYS A 31 1.03 -0.13 11.02
CA LYS A 31 0.05 0.07 9.97
C LYS A 31 -0.46 -1.27 9.48
N LYS A 32 -1.77 -1.36 9.32
CA LYS A 32 -2.41 -2.48 8.66
C LYS A 32 -3.03 -2.02 7.34
N GLY A 33 -2.78 -2.77 6.27
CA GLY A 33 -3.47 -2.58 5.00
C GLY A 33 -4.95 -2.98 5.10
N ASN A 34 -5.68 -2.81 4.00
CA ASN A 34 -7.00 -3.44 3.86
C ASN A 34 -6.82 -4.89 3.39
N TRP A 35 -7.86 -5.71 3.57
CA TRP A 35 -7.92 -7.00 2.92
C TRP A 35 -8.13 -6.83 1.42
N SER A 36 -7.21 -7.37 0.63
CA SER A 36 -7.39 -7.58 -0.80
C SER A 36 -8.16 -8.87 -1.01
N HIS A 37 -9.16 -8.85 -1.89
CA HIS A 37 -10.02 -10.00 -2.15
C HIS A 37 -9.87 -10.48 -3.58
N GLU A 38 -9.49 -11.75 -3.74
CA GLU A 38 -9.40 -12.43 -5.02
C GLU A 38 -10.13 -13.77 -4.91
N HIS A 39 -11.42 -13.74 -5.25
CA HIS A 39 -12.32 -14.88 -5.11
C HIS A 39 -12.31 -15.46 -3.69
N LYS A 40 -11.93 -16.73 -3.51
CA LYS A 40 -11.89 -17.37 -2.19
C LYS A 40 -10.65 -16.99 -1.37
N PHE A 41 -9.73 -16.23 -1.93
CA PHE A 41 -8.48 -15.86 -1.28
C PHE A 41 -8.54 -14.40 -0.82
N GLN A 42 -8.06 -14.16 0.38
CA GLN A 42 -7.87 -12.82 0.91
C GLN A 42 -6.46 -12.69 1.45
N SER A 43 -5.83 -11.55 1.18
CA SER A 43 -4.51 -11.23 1.71
C SER A 43 -4.50 -9.82 2.29
N ARG A 44 -3.63 -9.60 3.28
CA ARG A 44 -3.46 -8.30 3.92
C ARG A 44 -2.00 -8.08 4.26
N GLU A 45 -1.51 -6.90 3.90
CA GLU A 45 -0.18 -6.45 4.30
C GLU A 45 -0.22 -5.77 5.69
N ILE A 46 0.79 -6.04 6.52
CA ILE A 46 1.01 -5.37 7.80
C ILE A 46 2.44 -4.86 7.90
N ILE A 47 2.59 -3.68 8.50
CA ILE A 47 3.87 -3.05 8.83
C ILE A 47 4.00 -3.01 10.35
N PHE A 48 5.09 -3.54 10.87
CA PHE A 48 5.37 -3.64 12.30
C PHE A 48 6.83 -3.29 12.63
N THR A 49 7.15 -3.13 13.91
CA THR A 49 8.48 -2.75 14.39
C THR A 49 8.91 -3.54 15.60
N ASP A 50 10.21 -3.77 15.74
CA ASP A 50 10.89 -4.28 16.94
C ASP A 50 11.41 -3.15 17.86
N GLY A 51 11.05 -1.90 17.58
CA GLY A 51 11.57 -0.70 18.25
C GLY A 51 12.83 -0.10 17.61
N GLU A 52 13.61 -0.87 16.84
CA GLU A 52 14.80 -0.39 16.11
C GLU A 52 14.56 -0.25 14.61
N ARG A 53 13.81 -1.19 14.03
CA ARG A 53 13.63 -1.40 12.60
C ARG A 53 12.16 -1.61 12.29
N TYR A 54 11.83 -1.43 11.01
CA TYR A 54 10.50 -1.64 10.47
C TYR A 54 10.51 -2.85 9.54
N TYR A 55 9.43 -3.62 9.60
CA TYR A 55 9.25 -4.83 8.84
C TYR A 55 7.88 -4.83 8.18
N ARG A 56 7.79 -5.54 7.06
CA ARG A 56 6.57 -5.81 6.32
C ARG A 56 6.36 -7.31 6.26
N GLY A 57 5.14 -7.75 6.54
CA GLY A 57 4.68 -9.11 6.30
C GLY A 57 3.28 -9.11 5.69
N SER A 58 2.91 -10.23 5.08
CA SER A 58 1.58 -10.44 4.52
C SER A 58 0.96 -11.67 5.16
N ILE A 59 -0.30 -11.56 5.56
CA ILE A 59 -1.12 -12.69 6.01
C ILE A 59 -2.15 -13.02 4.94
N GLU A 60 -2.45 -14.31 4.83
CA GLU A 60 -3.39 -14.84 3.85
C GLU A 60 -4.43 -15.70 4.55
N ARG A 61 -5.65 -15.69 4.02
CA ARG A 61 -6.72 -16.59 4.42
C ARG A 61 -7.53 -17.01 3.21
N SER A 62 -8.09 -18.22 3.27
CA SER A 62 -8.97 -18.72 2.24
C SER A 62 -10.29 -19.20 2.82
N GLY A 63 -11.39 -18.93 2.12
CA GLY A 63 -12.73 -19.19 2.61
C GLY A 63 -13.78 -18.48 1.76
N SER A 64 -14.98 -18.35 2.30
CA SER A 64 -16.07 -17.64 1.65
C SER A 64 -17.01 -17.08 2.70
N GLU A 65 -17.99 -16.27 2.29
CA GLU A 65 -19.07 -15.86 3.19
C GLU A 65 -19.96 -17.05 3.64
N TRP A 66 -19.83 -18.20 2.98
CA TRP A 66 -20.62 -19.42 3.24
C TRP A 66 -19.82 -20.52 3.97
N THR A 67 -18.52 -20.33 4.19
CA THR A 67 -17.61 -21.32 4.78
C THR A 67 -16.63 -20.64 5.72
N ASP A 68 -16.16 -21.33 6.76
CA ASP A 68 -15.15 -20.77 7.65
C ASP A 68 -13.88 -20.34 6.88
N TRP A 69 -13.26 -19.26 7.36
CA TRP A 69 -11.99 -18.79 6.85
C TRP A 69 -10.88 -19.55 7.56
N ALA A 70 -10.04 -20.24 6.78
CA ALA A 70 -8.83 -20.85 7.29
C ALA A 70 -7.60 -20.03 6.87
N TYR A 71 -6.67 -19.89 7.80
CA TYR A 71 -5.49 -19.05 7.64
C TYR A 71 -4.33 -19.79 6.97
N GLY A 72 -3.34 -19.02 6.49
CA GLY A 72 -2.17 -19.57 5.80
C GLY A 72 -1.43 -20.60 6.64
N SER A 73 -1.30 -20.37 7.95
CA SER A 73 -0.70 -21.33 8.89
C SER A 73 -1.42 -22.69 8.93
N GLU A 74 -2.74 -22.71 8.73
CA GLU A 74 -3.55 -23.94 8.74
C GLU A 74 -3.38 -24.77 7.45
N TYR A 75 -3.12 -24.11 6.32
CA TYR A 75 -2.95 -24.78 5.03
C TYR A 75 -1.50 -25.16 4.72
N TYR A 76 -0.57 -24.27 5.04
CA TYR A 76 0.83 -24.39 4.66
C TYR A 76 1.74 -24.80 5.84
N GLY A 77 1.16 -24.91 7.04
CA GLY A 77 1.89 -25.17 8.28
C GLY A 77 2.53 -23.91 8.86
N ASP A 78 2.88 -23.98 10.14
CA ASP A 78 3.47 -22.86 10.88
C ASP A 78 4.98 -22.71 10.61
N GLY A 79 5.32 -22.47 9.34
CA GLY A 79 6.69 -22.25 8.89
C GLY A 79 7.21 -20.84 9.17
N PRO A 80 8.45 -20.53 8.77
CA PRO A 80 8.98 -19.16 8.86
C PRO A 80 8.16 -18.21 7.97
N ALA A 81 7.75 -17.08 8.52
CA ALA A 81 7.01 -16.06 7.79
C ALA A 81 7.93 -15.32 6.80
N GLY A 82 7.40 -15.05 5.60
CA GLY A 82 8.04 -14.16 4.64
C GLY A 82 7.94 -12.71 5.10
N ILE A 83 8.99 -12.21 5.78
CA ILE A 83 9.07 -10.82 6.22
C ILE A 83 10.21 -10.08 5.52
N GLU A 84 9.98 -8.81 5.23
CA GLU A 84 10.94 -7.94 4.57
C GLU A 84 11.20 -6.69 5.40
N ARG A 85 12.46 -6.25 5.46
CA ARG A 85 12.81 -5.01 6.13
C ARG A 85 12.39 -3.82 5.28
N VAL A 86 11.69 -2.88 5.90
CA VAL A 86 11.25 -1.63 5.27
C VAL A 86 11.78 -0.42 6.03
N ARG A 87 11.64 0.77 5.44
CA ARG A 87 11.93 2.04 6.10
C ARG A 87 10.79 3.02 5.82
N LEU A 88 10.44 3.83 6.82
CA LEU A 88 9.55 4.96 6.59
C LEU A 88 10.32 6.05 5.84
N VAL A 89 9.78 6.47 4.69
CA VAL A 89 10.28 7.64 3.96
C VAL A 89 9.16 8.66 3.91
N GLN A 90 9.34 9.76 4.63
CA GLN A 90 8.43 10.89 4.57
C GLN A 90 8.97 11.90 3.55
N HIS A 91 8.22 12.12 2.47
CA HIS A 91 8.52 13.15 1.50
C HIS A 91 7.79 14.43 1.89
N VAL A 92 8.52 15.42 2.42
CA VAL A 92 7.98 16.77 2.67
C VAL A 92 8.57 17.70 1.62
N ARG A 93 7.71 18.42 0.91
CA ARG A 93 8.13 19.45 -0.05
C ARG A 93 7.51 20.78 0.33
N GLU A 94 8.36 21.69 0.76
CA GLU A 94 7.97 23.08 1.03
C GLU A 94 8.38 23.94 -0.16
N VAL A 95 7.41 24.68 -0.72
CA VAL A 95 7.64 25.61 -1.81
C VAL A 95 7.21 26.99 -1.34
N TRP A 96 8.16 27.90 -1.22
CA TRP A 96 7.93 29.31 -0.94
C TRP A 96 8.14 30.09 -2.25
N THR A 97 7.08 30.70 -2.78
CA THR A 97 7.13 31.51 -4.01
C THR A 97 6.62 32.92 -3.74
N THR A 98 7.27 33.91 -4.35
CA THR A 98 6.79 35.31 -4.43
C THR A 98 6.10 35.60 -5.77
N ASP A 99 6.14 34.63 -6.69
CA ASP A 99 5.47 34.68 -7.97
C ASP A 99 4.12 33.97 -7.84
N PHE A 100 3.06 34.77 -7.73
CA PHE A 100 1.67 34.31 -7.63
C PHE A 100 1.09 33.89 -8.99
N SER A 101 1.85 34.03 -10.08
CA SER A 101 1.39 33.64 -11.42
C SER A 101 1.65 32.17 -11.74
N GLN A 102 2.51 31.50 -10.96
CA GLN A 102 2.76 30.08 -11.14
C GLN A 102 1.74 29.25 -10.35
N PRO A 103 1.00 28.36 -11.02
CA PRO A 103 0.05 27.51 -10.33
C PRO A 103 0.79 26.54 -9.43
N VAL A 104 0.26 26.34 -8.22
CA VAL A 104 0.70 25.27 -7.33
C VAL A 104 0.23 23.96 -7.97
N ILE A 105 1.17 23.25 -8.59
CA ILE A 105 0.87 21.95 -9.20
C ILE A 105 0.77 20.91 -8.08
N ASP A 106 -0.43 20.39 -7.86
CA ASP A 106 -0.63 19.17 -7.09
C ASP A 106 -0.07 17.97 -7.87
N TYR A 107 1.06 17.45 -7.39
CA TYR A 107 1.75 16.34 -8.04
C TYR A 107 1.01 15.01 -7.89
N ASP A 108 0.19 14.83 -6.85
CA ASP A 108 -0.62 13.62 -6.68
C ASP A 108 -1.78 13.64 -7.69
N LEU A 109 -2.40 14.80 -7.90
CA LEU A 109 -3.39 15.01 -8.95
C LEU A 109 -2.79 14.76 -10.35
N LEU A 110 -1.60 15.30 -10.61
CA LEU A 110 -0.86 15.08 -11.86
C LEU A 110 -0.53 13.60 -12.07
N ALA A 111 -0.07 12.91 -11.02
CA ALA A 111 0.26 11.49 -11.08
C ALA A 111 -0.99 10.62 -11.32
N ALA A 112 -2.13 10.95 -10.69
CA ALA A 112 -3.40 10.27 -10.91
C ALA A 112 -3.89 10.46 -12.35
N ALA A 113 -3.85 11.70 -12.86
CA ALA A 113 -4.22 12.01 -14.24
C ALA A 113 -3.32 11.24 -15.24
N ALA A 114 -2.00 11.21 -15.01
CA ALA A 114 -1.05 10.49 -15.85
C ALA A 114 -1.33 8.98 -15.88
N ARG A 115 -1.63 8.36 -14.73
CA ARG A 115 -1.98 6.93 -14.64
C ARG A 115 -3.27 6.61 -15.40
N GLU A 116 -4.29 7.46 -15.28
CA GLU A 116 -5.55 7.27 -16.00
C GLU A 116 -5.37 7.43 -17.51
N PHE A 117 -4.50 8.34 -17.95
CA PHE A 117 -4.14 8.48 -19.36
C PHE A 117 -3.43 7.23 -19.90
N ILE A 118 -2.45 6.70 -19.16
CA ILE A 118 -1.76 5.45 -19.52
C ILE A 118 -2.76 4.30 -19.62
N ARG A 119 -3.65 4.14 -18.63
CA ARG A 119 -4.71 3.12 -18.65
C ARG A 119 -5.60 3.24 -19.90
N LYS A 120 -5.98 4.46 -20.27
CA LYS A 120 -6.79 4.73 -21.48
C LYS A 120 -6.04 4.41 -22.77
N CYS A 121 -4.73 4.63 -22.83
CA CYS A 121 -3.90 4.22 -23.96
C CYS A 121 -3.85 2.69 -24.07
N ASP A 122 -3.61 2.00 -22.95
CA ASP A 122 -3.48 0.53 -22.90
C ASP A 122 -4.77 -0.19 -23.26
N CYS A 123 -5.93 0.30 -22.80
CA CYS A 123 -7.24 -0.26 -23.17
C CYS A 123 -7.73 0.22 -24.55
N GLY A 124 -6.95 1.03 -25.25
CA GLY A 124 -7.25 1.50 -26.60
C GLY A 124 -8.32 2.60 -26.71
N GLN A 125 -8.74 3.17 -25.58
CA GLN A 125 -9.68 4.30 -25.51
C GLN A 125 -9.01 5.63 -25.89
N ALA A 126 -7.69 5.76 -25.74
CA ALA A 126 -6.92 6.94 -26.12
C ALA A 126 -5.95 6.62 -27.27
N LYS A 127 -6.47 6.56 -28.50
CA LYS A 127 -5.67 6.32 -29.72
C LYS A 127 -5.51 7.54 -30.64
N SER A 128 -6.08 8.70 -30.28
CA SER A 128 -6.18 9.84 -31.19
C SER A 128 -5.50 11.10 -30.64
N LYS A 129 -5.06 12.00 -31.54
CA LYS A 129 -4.59 13.33 -31.15
C LYS A 129 -5.63 14.10 -30.32
N ARG A 130 -6.92 13.78 -30.49
CA ARG A 130 -8.05 14.37 -29.75
C ARG A 130 -8.11 13.91 -28.29
N SER A 131 -7.83 12.64 -28.00
CA SER A 131 -7.77 12.14 -26.62
C SER A 131 -6.59 12.70 -25.84
N TYR A 132 -5.46 12.94 -26.51
CA TYR A 132 -4.31 13.64 -25.91
C TYR A 132 -4.60 15.13 -25.65
N ALA A 133 -5.29 15.80 -26.58
CA ALA A 133 -5.72 17.19 -26.38
C ALA A 133 -6.71 17.34 -25.20
N GLN A 134 -7.64 16.39 -25.03
CA GLN A 134 -8.56 16.36 -23.88
C GLN A 134 -7.83 16.13 -22.55
N PHE A 135 -6.83 15.24 -22.52
CA PHE A 135 -5.97 15.07 -21.35
C PHE A 135 -5.20 16.35 -21.01
N LYS A 136 -4.62 17.00 -22.03
CA LYS A 136 -3.88 18.26 -21.86
C LYS A 136 -4.80 19.42 -21.41
N ALA A 137 -6.03 19.48 -21.91
CA ALA A 137 -7.03 20.46 -21.50
C ALA A 137 -7.49 20.23 -20.07
N ALA A 138 -7.80 18.99 -19.67
CA ALA A 138 -8.14 18.64 -18.29
C ALA A 138 -6.99 18.97 -17.31
N LEU A 139 -5.74 18.77 -17.74
CA LEU A 139 -4.56 19.19 -16.99
C LEU A 139 -4.38 20.72 -16.91
N GLY A 140 -4.86 21.47 -17.91
CA GLY A 140 -4.82 22.93 -17.93
C GLY A 140 -5.95 23.58 -17.12
N GLU A 141 -7.17 23.03 -17.18
CA GLU A 141 -8.33 23.53 -16.42
C GLU A 141 -8.21 23.27 -14.92
N GLN A 142 -7.67 22.11 -14.51
CA GLN A 142 -7.40 21.83 -13.09
C GLN A 142 -6.30 22.72 -12.49
N VAL A 143 -5.52 23.37 -13.35
CA VAL A 143 -4.49 24.34 -12.99
C VAL A 143 -5.06 25.76 -12.87
N GLU A 144 -6.20 26.05 -13.51
CA GLU A 144 -6.91 27.33 -13.41
C GLU A 144 -7.98 27.36 -12.30
N GLU A 145 -8.66 26.24 -11.99
CA GLU A 145 -9.67 26.17 -10.90
C GLU A 145 -9.06 26.16 -9.48
N ALA A 146 -7.74 25.98 -9.37
CA ALA A 146 -7.01 26.05 -8.11
C ALA A 146 -6.49 27.48 -7.79
N ILE A 147 -6.89 28.49 -8.57
CA ILE A 147 -6.57 29.92 -8.41
C ILE A 147 -7.72 30.65 -7.70
#